data_AF-A0A964RWG8-F1
#
_entry.id   AF-A0A964RWG8-F1
#
_cell.length_a   1.000
_cell.length_b   1.000
_cell.length_c   1.000
_cell.angle_alpha   90.00
_cell.angle_beta   90.00
_cell.angle_gamma   90.00
#
_symmetry.space_group_name_H-M   'P 1'
#
loop_
_entity.id
_entity.type
_entity.pdbx_description
1 polymer ?
#
loop_
_entity_poly.entity_id
_entity_poly.type
_entity_poly.pdbx_seq_one_letter_code
_entity_poly.pdbx_strand_id
1 'polypeptide(L)'
;MADSFFKKENNKKKTLIKKQKAQKRQDRKTSNNKGKGFESMIVYVDANGHFTNTPPEKQLAEDADKKSMPGQRIQRFKQNERNAK
;
A
#
# COMPACT_ATOMS: atom_id res chain seq x y z
N MET A 1 15.79 -8.14 -60.67
CA MET A 1 14.76 -7.70 -59.70
C MET A 1 15.24 -7.91 -58.26
N ALA A 2 16.23 -7.14 -57.78
CA ALA A 2 16.76 -7.23 -56.41
C ALA A 2 16.32 -6.05 -55.51
N ASP A 3 15.95 -4.91 -56.12
CA ASP A 3 15.58 -3.68 -55.42
C ASP A 3 14.31 -3.78 -54.55
N SER A 4 13.42 -4.73 -54.85
CA SER A 4 12.13 -4.88 -54.15
C SER A 4 12.30 -5.44 -52.73
N PHE A 5 13.27 -6.33 -52.53
CA PHE A 5 13.49 -6.97 -51.23
C PHE A 5 13.97 -5.96 -50.18
N PHE A 6 14.97 -5.13 -50.53
CA PHE A 6 15.49 -4.08 -49.67
C PHE A 6 14.41 -3.05 -49.28
N LYS A 7 13.57 -2.64 -50.24
CA LYS A 7 12.44 -1.73 -49.99
C LYS A 7 11.41 -2.36 -49.02
N LYS A 8 11.07 -3.63 -49.21
CA LYS A 8 10.14 -4.37 -48.35
C LYS A 8 10.69 -4.52 -46.93
N GLU A 9 11.97 -4.83 -46.77
CA GLU A 9 12.60 -4.98 -45.46
C GLU A 9 12.69 -3.64 -44.70
N ASN A 10 13.07 -2.56 -45.38
CA ASN A 10 13.13 -1.23 -44.78
C ASN A 10 11.75 -0.75 -44.30
N ASN A 11 10.71 -1.02 -45.08
CA ASN A 11 9.34 -0.71 -44.69
C ASN A 11 8.92 -1.49 -43.44
N LYS A 12 9.25 -2.79 -43.35
CA LYS A 12 9.02 -3.59 -42.13
C LYS A 12 9.72 -2.97 -40.92
N LYS A 13 11.01 -2.64 -41.04
CA LYS A 13 11.78 -1.97 -39.97
C LYS A 13 11.11 -0.68 -39.49
N LYS A 14 10.69 0.19 -40.41
CA LYS A 14 9.96 1.43 -40.09
C LYS A 14 8.64 1.16 -39.36
N THR A 15 7.87 0.16 -39.77
CA THR A 15 6.60 -0.19 -39.09
C THR A 15 6.83 -0.71 -37.67
N LEU A 16 7.87 -1.51 -37.45
CA LEU A 16 8.22 -2.03 -36.12
C LEU A 16 8.64 -0.88 -35.18
N ILE A 17 9.49 0.03 -35.66
CA ILE A 17 9.91 1.21 -34.88
C ILE A 17 8.70 2.07 -34.50
N LYS A 18 7.75 2.28 -35.42
CA LYS A 18 6.51 3.02 -35.12
C LYS A 18 5.68 2.32 -34.04
N LYS A 19 5.50 1.00 -34.14
CA LYS A 19 4.78 0.19 -33.13
C LYS A 19 5.47 0.27 -31.76
N GLN A 20 6.78 0.08 -31.70
CA GLN A 20 7.56 0.18 -30.45
C GLN A 20 7.46 1.57 -29.82
N LYS A 21 7.54 2.64 -30.63
CA LYS A 21 7.36 4.02 -30.13
C LYS A 21 5.95 4.25 -29.60
N ALA A 22 4.92 3.71 -30.25
CA ALA A 22 3.54 3.82 -29.80
C ALA A 22 3.31 3.06 -28.48
N GLN A 23 3.84 1.84 -28.36
CA GLN A 23 3.77 1.05 -27.13
C GLN A 23 4.46 1.76 -25.97
N LYS A 24 5.70 2.23 -26.16
CA LYS A 24 6.42 3.02 -25.15
C LYS A 24 5.68 4.29 -24.72
N ARG A 25 4.90 4.91 -25.62
CA ARG A 25 4.04 6.05 -25.29
C ARG A 25 2.82 5.62 -24.46
N GLN A 26 2.21 4.48 -24.77
CA GLN A 26 1.10 3.92 -23.99
C GLN A 26 1.57 3.47 -22.60
N ASP A 27 2.71 2.79 -22.51
CA ASP A 27 3.30 2.37 -21.24
C ASP A 27 3.57 3.59 -20.34
N ARG A 28 4.12 4.68 -20.91
CA ARG A 28 4.27 5.96 -20.19
C ARG A 28 2.97 6.65 -19.81
N LYS A 29 1.82 6.25 -20.33
CA LYS A 29 0.51 6.75 -19.90
C LYS A 29 -0.09 5.86 -18.83
N THR A 30 0.09 4.54 -18.93
CA THR A 30 -0.49 3.56 -18.00
C THR A 30 0.38 3.34 -16.75
N SER A 31 1.71 3.31 -16.89
CA SER A 31 2.65 3.10 -15.78
C SER A 31 3.04 4.38 -15.05
N ASN A 32 2.62 5.53 -15.57
CA ASN A 32 3.01 6.80 -15.00
C ASN A 32 2.19 7.07 -13.74
N ASN A 33 2.89 6.95 -12.62
CA ASN A 33 2.43 7.18 -11.25
C ASN A 33 1.87 8.60 -10.99
N LYS A 34 1.85 9.49 -12.00
CA LYS A 34 1.33 10.87 -11.97
C LYS A 34 -0.18 11.00 -11.71
N GLY A 35 -0.90 9.89 -11.58
CA GLY A 35 -2.33 9.88 -11.24
C GLY A 35 -2.63 9.30 -9.85
N LYS A 36 -1.63 8.82 -9.11
CA LYS A 36 -1.89 8.43 -7.73
C LYS A 36 -2.01 9.74 -6.91
N GLY A 37 -3.23 10.04 -6.46
CA GLY A 37 -3.56 11.28 -5.76
C GLY A 37 -2.78 11.44 -4.45
N PHE A 38 -2.87 12.62 -3.83
CA PHE A 38 -2.18 12.95 -2.57
C PHE A 38 -2.31 11.86 -1.49
N GLU A 39 -3.49 11.23 -1.39
CA GLU A 39 -3.77 10.08 -0.51
C GLU A 39 -2.78 8.92 -0.65
N SER A 40 -2.24 8.68 -1.85
CA SER A 40 -1.27 7.60 -2.10
C SER A 40 0.17 7.93 -1.68
N MET A 41 0.45 9.20 -1.39
CA MET A 41 1.72 9.65 -0.83
C MET A 41 1.71 9.64 0.70
N ILE A 42 0.52 9.71 1.30
CA ILE A 42 0.36 9.62 2.74
C ILE A 42 0.36 8.15 3.15
N VAL A 43 1.27 7.81 4.05
CA VAL A 43 1.31 6.50 4.70
C VAL A 43 1.31 6.73 6.19
N TYR A 44 0.45 6.02 6.91
CA TYR A 44 0.43 6.07 8.36
C TYR A 44 1.35 5.00 8.94
N VAL A 45 2.00 5.31 10.05
CA VAL A 45 2.90 4.39 10.75
C VAL A 45 2.27 4.04 12.09
N ASP A 46 2.16 2.74 12.39
CA ASP A 46 1.66 2.26 13.68
C ASP A 46 2.72 2.35 14.79
N ALA A 47 2.34 2.05 16.03
CA ALA A 47 3.24 2.07 17.19
C ALA A 47 4.45 1.11 17.07
N ASN A 48 4.38 0.15 16.16
CA ASN A 48 5.41 -0.86 15.92
C ASN A 48 6.29 -0.53 14.69
N GLY A 49 6.05 0.61 14.04
CA GLY A 49 6.81 1.05 12.87
C GLY A 49 6.34 0.44 11.54
N HIS A 50 5.20 -0.25 11.49
CA HIS A 50 4.65 -0.78 10.26
C HIS A 50 3.77 0.23 9.53
N PHE A 51 3.81 0.18 8.20
CA PHE A 51 2.95 0.99 7.35
C PHE A 51 1.52 0.48 7.37
N THR A 52 0.57 1.39 7.60
CA THR A 52 -0.85 1.08 7.68
C THR A 52 -1.67 2.06 6.84
N ASN A 53 -2.80 1.59 6.33
CA ASN A 53 -3.78 2.41 5.61
C ASN A 53 -4.78 3.09 6.56
N THR A 54 -4.70 2.77 7.86
CA THR A 54 -5.58 3.30 8.90
C THR A 54 -5.00 4.59 9.47
N PRO A 55 -5.74 5.71 9.43
CA PRO A 55 -5.30 6.95 10.05
C PRO A 55 -5.17 6.80 11.58
N PRO A 56 -4.18 7.47 12.21
CA PRO A 56 -3.85 7.31 13.63
C PRO A 56 -4.98 7.76 14.57
N GLU A 57 -5.88 8.63 14.11
CA GLU A 57 -7.04 9.10 14.89
C GLU A 57 -7.99 7.95 15.30
N LYS A 58 -8.13 6.94 14.44
CA LYS A 58 -8.98 5.77 14.74
C LYS A 58 -8.32 4.80 15.73
N GLN A 59 -6.99 4.74 15.75
CA GLN A 59 -6.24 3.87 16.67
C GLN A 59 -6.33 4.39 18.11
N LEU A 60 -6.26 5.71 18.30
CA LEU A 60 -6.35 6.34 19.62
C LEU A 60 -7.68 6.07 20.34
N ALA A 61 -8.79 6.02 19.60
CA ALA A 61 -10.11 5.71 20.15
C ALA A 61 -10.20 4.25 20.63
N GLU A 62 -9.73 3.28 19.82
CA GLU A 62 -9.75 1.87 20.20
C GLU A 62 -8.80 1.55 21.38
N ASP A 63 -7.66 2.23 21.45
CA ASP A 63 -6.69 2.05 22.53
C ASP A 63 -7.17 2.66 23.86
N ALA A 64 -7.99 3.72 23.80
CA ALA A 64 -8.63 4.29 24.98
C ALA A 64 -9.66 3.31 25.58
N ASP A 65 -10.46 2.65 24.74
CA ASP A 65 -11.46 1.67 25.17
C ASP A 65 -10.80 0.44 25.82
N LYS A 66 -9.70 -0.06 25.24
CA LYS A 66 -8.93 -1.21 25.78
C LYS A 66 -8.24 -0.89 27.11
N LYS A 67 -7.68 0.32 27.28
CA LYS A 67 -7.09 0.77 28.55
C LYS A 67 -8.12 0.94 29.67
N SER A 68 -9.40 1.14 29.31
CA SER A 68 -10.47 1.36 30.28
C SER A 68 -11.02 0.08 30.93
N MET A 69 -10.69 -1.13 30.42
CA MET A 69 -11.23 -2.38 30.94
C MET A 69 -10.86 -2.59 32.42
N PRO A 70 -11.81 -2.42 33.36
CA PRO A 70 -11.55 -2.58 34.79
C PRO A 70 -11.68 -4.06 35.14
N GLY A 71 -10.77 -4.88 34.62
CA GLY A 71 -10.84 -6.33 34.77
C GLY A 71 -9.59 -6.91 35.43
N GLN A 72 -9.40 -6.64 36.74
CA GLN A 72 -8.62 -7.49 37.67
C GLN A 72 -8.47 -6.96 39.11
N ARG A 73 -9.19 -5.90 39.52
CA ARG A 73 -9.06 -5.37 40.90
C ARG A 73 -9.87 -6.12 41.97
N ILE A 74 -10.77 -7.03 41.60
CA ILE A 74 -11.74 -7.65 42.53
C ILE A 74 -11.19 -8.94 43.20
N GLN A 75 -10.06 -9.50 42.77
CA GLN A 75 -9.61 -10.79 43.29
C GLN A 75 -8.70 -10.72 44.54
N ARG A 76 -8.13 -9.56 44.88
CA ARG A 76 -7.22 -9.44 46.05
C ARG A 76 -7.90 -9.27 47.40
N PHE A 77 -9.20 -8.92 47.44
CA PHE A 77 -9.89 -8.70 48.72
C PHE A 77 -10.50 -9.97 49.34
N LYS A 78 -10.67 -11.06 48.57
CA LYS A 78 -11.31 -12.31 49.04
C LYS A 78 -10.35 -13.37 49.60
N GLN A 79 -9.06 -13.08 49.69
CA GLN A 79 -8.05 -14.01 50.23
C GLN A 79 -7.61 -13.68 51.67
N ASN A 80 -7.88 -12.47 52.18
CA ASN A 80 -7.44 -12.09 53.53
C ASN A 80 -8.35 -12.60 54.66
N GLU A 81 -9.53 -13.15 54.36
CA GLU A 81 -10.43 -13.71 55.40
C GLU A 81 -10.27 -15.22 55.63
N ARG A 82 -9.39 -15.89 54.88
CA ARG A 82 -9.19 -17.35 55.02
C ARG A 82 -8.03 -17.76 55.95
N ASN A 83 -7.25 -16.81 56.45
CA ASN A 83 -6.09 -17.10 57.31
C ASN A 83 -6.29 -16.71 58.80
N ALA A 84 -7.52 -16.43 59.22
CA ALA A 84 -7.86 -16.19 60.62
C ALA A 84 -8.75 -17.31 61.19
N LYS A 85 -8.18 -18.50 61.35
CA LYS A 85 -8.65 -19.48 62.33
C LYS A 85 -7.55 -20.48 62.67
#